data_AF-A0A242BTG0-F1
#
_entry.id   AF-A0A242BTG0-F1
#
_cell.length_a   1.000
_cell.length_b   1.000
_cell.length_c   1.000
_cell.angle_alpha   90.00
_cell.angle_beta   90.00
_cell.angle_gamma   90.00
#
_symmetry.space_group_name_H-M   'P 1'
#
loop_
_entity.id
_entity.type
_entity.pdbx_description
1 polymer ?
#
loop_
_entity_poly.entity_id
_entity_poly.type
_entity_poly.pdbx_seq_one_letter_code
_entity_poly.pdbx_strand_id
1 'polypeptide(L)' 'MDRKEIKAYQKELRSKIITIIDTTPNWCRLPDDAPEIRQVRELQRQITELGKMCPYREKT' A
#
# COMPACT_ATOMS: atom_id res chain seq x y z
N MET A 1 -13.33 1.53 -12.93
CA MET A 1 -13.42 1.73 -11.46
C MET A 1 -13.63 3.21 -11.23
N ASP A 2 -14.66 3.57 -10.48
CA ASP A 2 -14.97 4.97 -10.19
C ASP A 2 -13.89 5.60 -9.30
N ARG A 3 -13.67 6.91 -9.39
CA ARG A 3 -12.66 7.61 -8.58
C ARG A 3 -12.88 7.39 -7.08
N LYS A 4 -14.14 7.32 -6.65
CA LYS A 4 -14.49 7.04 -5.25
C LYS A 4 -14.06 5.63 -4.84
N GLU A 5 -14.25 4.65 -5.71
CA GLU A 5 -13.85 3.26 -5.48
C GLU A 5 -12.33 3.12 -5.44
N ILE A 6 -11.60 3.76 -6.36
CA ILE A 6 -10.13 3.77 -6.36
C ILE A 6 -9.59 4.33 -5.04
N LYS A 7 -10.16 5.45 -4.56
CA LYS A 7 -9.77 6.05 -3.28
C LYS A 7 -10.13 5.18 -2.09
N ALA A 8 -11.30 4.55 -2.09
CA ALA A 8 -11.72 3.64 -1.02
C ALA A 8 -10.79 2.43 -0.96
N TYR A 9 -10.44 1.86 -2.11
CA TYR A 9 -9.54 0.72 -2.20
C TYR A 9 -8.10 1.09 -1.80
N GLN A 10 -7.59 2.25 -2.21
CA GLN A 10 -6.31 2.78 -1.72
C GLN A 10 -6.30 2.98 -0.19
N LYS A 11 -7.40 3.44 0.40
CA LYS A 11 -7.54 3.59 1.85
C LYS A 11 -7.50 2.22 2.54
N GLU A 12 -8.19 1.22 2.00
CA GLU A 12 -8.17 -0.14 2.52
C GLU A 12 -6.76 -0.75 2.48
N LEU A 13 -6.05 -0.63 1.35
CA LEU A 13 -4.68 -1.12 1.21
C LEU A 13 -3.72 -0.43 2.20
N ARG A 14 -3.86 0.88 2.41
CA ARG A 14 -3.09 1.60 3.44
C ARG A 14 -3.41 1.09 4.84
N SER A 15 -4.68 0.82 5.13
CA SER A 15 -5.08 0.25 6.42
C SER A 15 -4.44 -1.11 6.65
N LYS A 16 -4.43 -1.98 5.64
CA LYS A 16 -3.78 -3.30 5.70
C LYS A 16 -2.27 -3.17 5.98
N ILE A 17 -1.58 -2.25 5.32
CA ILE A 17 -0.16 -1.97 5.57
C ILE A 17 0.05 -1.57 7.04
N ILE A 18 -0.76 -0.65 7.56
CA ILE A 18 -0.65 -0.20 8.96
C ILE A 18 -0.88 -1.36 9.92
N THR A 19 -1.90 -2.19 9.69
CA THR A 19 -2.16 -3.38 10.52
C THR A 19 -0.98 -4.34 10.51
N ILE A 20 -0.36 -4.60 9.35
CA ILE A 20 0.82 -5.45 9.29
C ILE A 20 1.96 -4.84 10.10
N ILE A 21 2.25 -3.55 9.93
CA ILE A 21 3.33 -2.87 10.66
C ILE A 21 3.08 -2.90 12.18
N ASP A 22 1.83 -2.65 12.61
CA ASP A 22 1.43 -2.59 14.02
C ASP A 22 1.47 -3.96 14.69
N THR A 23 1.02 -5.01 13.97
CA THR A 23 1.01 -6.39 14.47
C THR A 23 2.37 -7.06 14.40
N THR A 24 3.32 -6.51 13.64
CA THR A 24 4.64 -7.11 13.43
C THR A 24 5.65 -6.57 14.43
N PRO A 25 6.08 -7.37 15.42
CA PRO A 25 7.05 -6.94 16.41
C PRO A 25 8.42 -6.70 15.74
N ASN A 26 9.10 -5.64 16.14
CA ASN A 26 10.39 -5.25 15.58
C ASN A 26 10.37 -5.05 14.06
N TRP A 27 9.27 -4.56 13.47
CA TRP A 27 9.15 -4.24 12.04
C TRP A 27 10.40 -3.57 11.45
N CYS A 28 10.94 -2.55 12.13
CA CYS A 28 12.13 -1.81 11.68
C CYS A 28 13.43 -2.62 11.66
N ARG A 29 13.46 -3.81 12.26
CA ARG A 29 14.60 -4.73 12.30
C ARG A 29 14.42 -5.95 11.40
N LEU A 30 13.26 -6.06 10.73
CA LEU A 30 13.05 -7.15 9.79
C LEU A 30 13.98 -7.00 8.59
N PRO A 31 14.54 -8.12 8.09
CA PRO A 31 15.27 -8.11 6.84
C PRO A 31 14.32 -7.81 5.67
N ASP A 32 14.84 -7.21 4.60
CA ASP A 32 14.05 -6.89 3.40
C ASP A 32 13.39 -8.10 2.73
N ASP A 33 13.92 -9.30 2.97
CA ASP A 33 13.37 -10.57 2.46
C ASP A 33 12.21 -11.11 3.31
N ALA A 34 11.97 -10.54 4.50
CA ALA A 34 10.91 -11.00 5.39
C ALA A 34 9.53 -10.97 4.69
N PRO A 35 8.68 -11.99 4.92
CA PRO A 35 7.41 -12.11 4.23
C PRO A 35 6.50 -10.90 4.48
N GLU A 36 6.56 -10.29 5.67
CA GLU A 36 5.77 -9.11 6.02
C GLU A 36 6.24 -7.85 5.25
N ILE A 37 7.56 -7.68 5.07
CA ILE A 37 8.13 -6.60 4.23
C ILE A 37 7.72 -6.79 2.77
N ARG A 38 7.81 -8.01 2.24
CA ARG A 38 7.39 -8.35 0.87
C ARG A 38 5.91 -8.05 0.65
N GLN A 39 5.06 -8.41 1.61
CA GLN A 39 3.62 -8.12 1.57
C GLN A 39 3.36 -6.61 1.55
N VAL A 40 4.00 -5.82 2.42
CA VAL A 40 3.82 -4.37 2.42
C VAL A 40 4.30 -3.73 1.11
N ARG A 41 5.42 -4.19 0.54
CA ARG A 41 5.89 -3.73 -0.77
C ARG A 41 4.89 -4.03 -1.89
N GLU A 42 4.29 -5.21 -1.88
CA GLU A 42 3.26 -5.56 -2.85
C GLU A 42 2.01 -4.68 -2.71
N LEU A 43 1.53 -4.46 -1.49
CA LEU A 43 0.40 -3.56 -1.22
C LEU A 43 0.71 -2.12 -1.66
N GLN A 44 1.94 -1.62 -1.44
CA GLN A 44 2.38 -0.31 -1.92
C GLN A 44 2.42 -0.24 -3.45
N ARG A 45 2.86 -1.31 -4.12
CA ARG A 45 2.83 -1.40 -5.57
C ARG A 45 1.40 -1.34 -6.10
N GLN A 46 0.47 -2.07 -5.50
CA GLN A 46 -0.95 -2.02 -5.87
C GLN A 46 -1.53 -0.61 -5.70
N ILE A 47 -1.23 0.09 -4.59
CA ILE A 47 -1.63 1.50 -4.39
C ILE A 47 -1.10 2.39 -5.52
N THR A 48 0.15 2.16 -5.94
CA THR A 48 0.80 2.93 -7.01
C THR A 48 0.16 2.66 -8.36
N GLU A 49 -0.16 1.40 -8.69
CA GLU A 49 -0.83 1.02 -9.94
C GLU A 49 -2.26 1.59 -10.00
N LEU A 50 -3.00 1.52 -8.89
CA LEU A 50 -4.30 2.20 -8.75
C LEU A 50 -4.17 3.72 -8.92
N GLY A 51 -3.06 4.30 -8.44
CA GLY A 51 -2.75 5.73 -8.62
C GLY A 51 -2.44 6.10 -10.08
N LYS A 52 -1.79 5.22 -10.84
CA LYS A 52 -1.54 5.40 -12.28
C LYS A 52 -2.82 5.28 -13.12
N MET A 53 -3.76 4.44 -12.69
CA MET A 53 -5.09 4.35 -13.30
C MET A 53 -5.97 5.59 -13.03
N CYS A 54 -5.57 6.47 -12.11
CA CYS A 54 -6.21 7.75 -11.90
C CYS A 54 -5.54 8.81 -12.81
N PRO A 55 -6.14 9.22 -13.94
CA PRO A 55 -5.49 10.01 -15.00
C PRO A 55 -5.15 11.47 -14.63
N TYR A 56 -5.19 11.85 -13.36
CA TYR A 56 -5.03 13.24 -12.90
C TYR A 56 -3.80 13.46 -12.02
N ARG A 57 -2.81 12.56 -12.04
CA ARG A 57 -1.49 12.85 -11.45
C ARG A 57 -0.59 13.57 -12.46
N GLU A 58 -1.11 14.61 -13.10
CA GLU A 58 -0.26 15.62 -13.73
C GLU A 58 0.19 16.59 -12.64
N LYS A 59 1.52 16.61 -12.43
CA LYS A 59 2.34 17.68 -11.84
C LYS A 59 1.74 18.44 -10.65
N THR A 60 2.25 18.12 -9.46
CA THR A 60 2.52 19.14 -8.42
C THR A 60 3.87 18.82 -7.81
#